data_AF-A0A7Y0P4D7-F1
#
_entry.id   AF-A0A7Y0P4D7-F1
#
_cell.length_a   1.000
_cell.length_b   1.000
_cell.length_c   1.000
_cell.angle_alpha   90.00
_cell.angle_beta   90.00
_cell.angle_gamma   90.00
#
_symmetry.space_group_name_H-M   'P 1'
#
loop_
_entity.id
_entity.type
_entity.pdbx_description
1 polymer ?
#
loop_
_entity_poly.entity_id
_entity_poly.type
_entity_poly.pdbx_seq_one_letter_code
_entity_poly.pdbx_strand_id
1 'polypeptide(L)'
;MAVSVSRPRPSPLTASVQALRPAERLCHATGLLLVLSGLFHLVVFAVDGGPWDGPVSWRKPVTFGLSFGATLIALTWVTSYLRIAERTRTVLLGVFAADCVVEVGGITLQVWRRVPSHLNTQTPFDTAVSMTLAVGGGVLVVLLTVFTVASFRRAPAGPAGMALAVRSGFAILLVALASGAAMIARGVLLTRTGHQQAAYHSTAPLKPLHGVSLHAVLVLPALARLLSRTAWSERARRRAVAAAVGAYTAAVAAAGLWPLVGR
;
A
#
# COMPACT_ATOMS: atom_id res chain seq x y z
N MET A 1 -62.77 22.14 9.67
CA MET A 1 -62.08 20.88 9.39
C MET A 1 -61.00 21.14 8.34
N ALA A 2 -59.72 21.21 8.75
CA ALA A 2 -58.60 21.39 7.84
C ALA A 2 -57.95 20.02 7.58
N VAL A 3 -57.94 19.59 6.32
CA VAL A 3 -57.33 18.33 5.89
C VAL A 3 -55.82 18.54 5.79
N SER A 4 -55.06 17.82 6.63
CA SER A 4 -53.60 17.80 6.60
C SER A 4 -53.11 16.99 5.39
N VAL A 5 -52.55 17.67 4.40
CA VAL A 5 -51.89 17.04 3.25
C VAL A 5 -50.50 16.60 3.69
N SER A 6 -50.33 15.30 3.91
CA SER A 6 -49.04 14.68 4.21
C SER A 6 -48.13 14.75 2.98
N ARG A 7 -46.97 15.41 3.12
CA ARG A 7 -45.93 15.41 2.08
C ARG A 7 -45.37 13.99 1.91
N PRO A 8 -45.18 13.50 0.68
CA PRO A 8 -44.61 12.18 0.45
C PRO A 8 -43.18 12.10 0.99
N ARG A 9 -42.88 11.01 1.71
CA ARG A 9 -41.50 10.70 2.14
C ARG A 9 -40.65 10.44 0.89
N PRO A 10 -39.46 11.06 0.76
CA PRO A 10 -38.58 10.79 -0.36
C PRO A 10 -38.17 9.31 -0.38
N SER A 11 -38.18 8.72 -1.58
CA SER A 11 -37.85 7.32 -1.84
C SER A 11 -36.40 6.98 -1.43
N PRO A 12 -36.09 5.75 -0.96
CA PRO A 12 -34.75 5.34 -0.53
C PRO A 12 -33.70 5.23 -1.66
N LEU A 13 -34.07 5.53 -2.91
CA LEU A 13 -33.23 5.34 -4.10
C LEU A 13 -32.24 6.49 -4.38
N THR A 14 -32.23 7.53 -3.53
CA THR A 14 -31.24 8.62 -3.53
C THR A 14 -30.38 8.61 -2.27
N ALA A 15 -30.01 7.41 -1.78
CA ALA A 15 -29.02 7.25 -0.72
C ALA A 15 -27.60 7.49 -1.28
N SER A 16 -27.22 8.77 -1.28
CA SER A 16 -25.87 9.29 -1.07
C SER A 16 -24.71 8.64 -1.84
N VAL A 17 -24.37 9.22 -2.99
CA VAL A 17 -22.95 9.49 -3.25
C VAL A 17 -22.54 10.48 -2.15
N GLN A 18 -22.06 9.97 -1.01
CA GLN A 18 -21.41 10.82 -0.02
C GLN A 18 -20.30 11.56 -0.77
N ALA A 19 -20.43 12.87 -0.93
CA ALA A 19 -19.38 13.68 -1.54
C ALA A 19 -18.08 13.38 -0.80
N LEU A 20 -17.08 12.87 -1.52
CA LEU A 20 -15.77 12.55 -0.93
C LEU A 20 -15.27 13.79 -0.20
N ARG A 21 -14.78 13.60 1.03
CA ARG A 21 -14.28 14.71 1.83
C ARG A 21 -13.04 15.30 1.14
N PRO A 22 -12.72 16.59 1.37
CA PRO A 22 -11.58 17.22 0.72
C PRO A 22 -10.26 16.43 0.89
N ALA A 23 -10.01 15.90 2.09
CA ALA A 23 -8.82 15.09 2.37
C ALA A 23 -8.82 13.76 1.60
N GLU A 24 -9.97 13.10 1.45
CA GLU A 24 -10.08 11.86 0.68
C GLU A 24 -9.85 12.13 -0.81
N ARG A 25 -10.45 13.20 -1.34
CA ARG A 25 -10.21 13.64 -2.73
C ARG A 25 -8.73 13.90 -2.98
N LEU A 26 -8.07 14.58 -2.05
CA LEU A 26 -6.63 14.81 -2.12
C LEU A 26 -5.86 13.50 -2.15
N CYS A 27 -6.15 12.55 -1.25
CA CYS A 27 -5.46 11.27 -1.22
C CYS A 27 -5.66 10.45 -2.52
N HIS A 28 -6.88 10.45 -3.08
CA HIS A 28 -7.14 9.79 -4.36
C HIS A 28 -6.41 10.48 -5.52
N ALA A 29 -6.42 11.81 -5.57
CA ALA A 29 -5.73 12.59 -6.59
C ALA A 29 -4.21 12.38 -6.52
N THR A 30 -3.63 12.44 -5.32
CA THR A 30 -2.21 12.12 -5.07
C THR A 30 -1.91 10.70 -5.49
N GLY A 31 -2.74 9.73 -5.09
CA GLY A 31 -2.54 8.33 -5.47
C GLY A 31 -2.57 8.12 -6.99
N LEU A 32 -3.51 8.77 -7.68
CA LEU A 32 -3.60 8.74 -9.14
C LEU A 32 -2.36 9.39 -9.78
N LEU A 33 -1.90 10.53 -9.27
CA LEU A 33 -0.69 11.20 -9.75
C LEU A 33 0.55 10.29 -9.62
N LEU A 34 0.68 9.56 -8.50
CA LEU A 34 1.77 8.61 -8.30
C LEU A 34 1.70 7.42 -9.26
N VAL A 35 0.49 6.89 -9.52
CA VAL A 35 0.28 5.85 -10.55
C VAL A 35 0.68 6.36 -11.92
N LEU A 36 0.23 7.56 -12.30
CA LEU A 36 0.58 8.19 -13.58
C LEU A 36 2.08 8.45 -13.69
N SER A 37 2.74 8.86 -12.61
CA SER A 37 4.20 8.99 -12.55
C SER A 37 4.89 7.65 -12.79
N GLY A 38 4.42 6.56 -12.18
CA GLY A 38 4.93 5.22 -12.43
C GLY A 38 4.77 4.78 -13.90
N LEU A 39 3.61 5.04 -14.50
CA LEU A 39 3.36 4.76 -15.92
C LEU A 39 4.22 5.62 -16.85
N PHE A 40 4.40 6.89 -16.53
CA PHE A 40 5.31 7.77 -17.27
C PHE A 40 6.74 7.21 -17.26
N HIS A 41 7.25 6.77 -16.12
CA HIS A 41 8.59 6.18 -16.03
C HIS A 41 8.69 4.81 -16.74
N LEU A 42 7.57 4.13 -16.97
CA LEU A 42 7.55 2.92 -17.79
C LEU A 42 7.74 3.27 -19.26
N VAL A 43 7.16 4.39 -19.72
CA VAL A 43 7.41 4.92 -21.07
C VAL A 43 8.87 5.39 -21.19
N VAL A 44 9.41 6.08 -20.17
CA VAL A 44 10.84 6.46 -20.14
C VAL A 44 11.73 5.22 -20.27
N PHE A 45 11.45 4.15 -19.52
CA PHE A 45 12.18 2.89 -19.65
C PHE A 45 12.13 2.30 -21.06
N ALA A 46 10.96 2.34 -21.72
CA ALA A 46 10.81 1.83 -23.07
C ALA A 46 11.62 2.62 -24.12
N VAL A 47 11.94 3.89 -23.86
CA VAL A 47 12.70 4.78 -24.75
C VAL A 47 14.19 4.81 -24.42
N ASP A 48 14.55 5.08 -23.16
CA ASP A 48 15.94 5.19 -22.68
C ASP A 48 16.63 3.81 -22.55
N GLY A 49 15.84 2.75 -22.33
CA GLY A 49 16.32 1.38 -22.19
C GLY A 49 17.05 1.13 -20.87
N GLY A 50 18.06 0.25 -20.92
CA GLY A 50 18.86 -0.17 -19.77
C GLY A 50 18.34 -1.42 -19.06
N PRO A 51 19.05 -1.89 -18.01
CA PRO A 51 18.64 -3.08 -17.28
C PRO A 51 17.40 -2.82 -16.42
N TRP A 52 16.45 -3.76 -16.43
CA TRP A 52 15.32 -3.76 -15.50
C TRP A 52 15.78 -3.99 -14.05
N ASP A 53 16.85 -4.74 -13.88
CA ASP A 53 17.45 -5.05 -12.59
C ASP A 53 18.65 -4.18 -12.23
N GLY A 54 19.06 -4.28 -10.97
CA GLY A 54 20.18 -3.52 -10.45
C GLY A 54 19.79 -2.31 -9.58
N PRO A 55 20.80 -1.59 -9.07
CA PRO A 55 20.62 -0.55 -8.08
C PRO A 55 20.13 0.78 -8.66
N VAL A 56 20.44 1.03 -9.93
CA VAL A 56 19.99 2.18 -10.74
C VAL A 56 19.19 1.61 -11.90
N SER A 57 17.87 1.64 -11.78
CA SER A 57 16.96 1.08 -12.78
C SER A 57 15.63 1.83 -12.75
N TRP A 58 15.08 2.08 -13.94
CA TRP A 58 13.75 2.66 -14.13
C TRP A 58 12.63 1.82 -13.53
N ARG A 59 12.86 0.53 -13.24
CA ARG A 59 11.91 -0.30 -12.49
C ARG A 59 11.47 0.36 -11.19
N LYS A 60 12.40 0.99 -10.45
CA LYS A 60 12.08 1.56 -9.13
C LYS A 60 10.99 2.63 -9.22
N PRO A 61 11.14 3.73 -9.98
CA PRO A 61 10.07 4.72 -10.09
C PRO A 61 8.78 4.13 -10.67
N VAL A 62 8.85 3.15 -11.58
CA VAL A 62 7.67 2.43 -12.08
C VAL A 62 6.93 1.71 -10.94
N THR A 63 7.59 0.76 -10.27
CA THR A 63 6.91 -0.10 -9.30
C THR A 63 6.54 0.65 -8.03
N PHE A 64 7.35 1.61 -7.60
CA PHE A 64 7.03 2.43 -6.43
C PHE A 64 5.89 3.40 -6.72
N GLY A 65 5.89 4.09 -7.87
CA GLY A 65 4.78 4.97 -8.26
C GLY A 65 3.44 4.22 -8.34
N LEU A 66 3.42 3.06 -9.02
CA LEU A 66 2.25 2.21 -9.10
C LEU A 66 1.81 1.69 -7.73
N SER A 67 2.74 1.16 -6.92
CA SER A 67 2.41 0.51 -5.65
C SER A 67 1.97 1.51 -4.58
N PHE A 68 2.71 2.60 -4.37
CA PHE A 68 2.34 3.64 -3.40
C PHE A 68 1.05 4.34 -3.83
N GLY A 69 0.89 4.64 -5.11
CA GLY A 69 -0.33 5.27 -5.64
C GLY A 69 -1.57 4.39 -5.45
N ALA A 70 -1.48 3.11 -5.85
CA ALA A 70 -2.57 2.15 -5.66
C ALA A 70 -2.87 1.89 -4.18
N THR A 71 -1.85 1.81 -3.34
CA THR A 71 -2.01 1.58 -1.88
C THR A 71 -2.62 2.80 -1.20
N LEU A 72 -2.28 4.03 -1.61
CA LEU A 72 -2.90 5.24 -1.10
C LEU A 72 -4.38 5.32 -1.44
N ILE A 73 -4.76 5.02 -2.68
CA ILE A 73 -6.16 4.91 -3.10
C ILE A 73 -6.86 3.81 -2.29
N ALA A 74 -6.24 2.63 -2.22
CA ALA A 74 -6.78 1.48 -1.51
C ALA A 74 -7.03 1.78 -0.03
N LEU A 75 -6.07 2.36 0.68
CA LEU A 75 -6.20 2.67 2.10
C LEU A 75 -7.16 3.83 2.36
N THR A 76 -7.23 4.82 1.46
CA THR A 76 -8.26 5.86 1.56
C THR A 76 -9.65 5.24 1.54
N TRP A 77 -9.88 4.28 0.64
CA TRP A 77 -11.14 3.53 0.58
C TRP A 77 -11.32 2.55 1.75
N VAL A 78 -10.37 1.65 1.99
CA VAL A 78 -10.48 0.57 2.98
C VAL A 78 -10.64 1.10 4.40
N THR A 79 -9.97 2.20 4.74
CA THR A 79 -10.10 2.81 6.07
C THR A 79 -11.48 3.41 6.32
N SER A 80 -12.33 3.59 5.30
CA SER A 80 -13.73 4.01 5.49
C SER A 80 -14.59 2.93 6.15
N TYR A 81 -14.14 1.66 6.15
CA TYR A 81 -14.79 0.58 6.89
C TYR A 81 -14.35 0.51 8.36
N LEU A 82 -13.29 1.24 8.74
CA LEU A 82 -12.79 1.24 10.12
C LEU A 82 -13.60 2.20 11.00
N ARG A 83 -13.84 1.78 12.24
CA ARG A 83 -14.51 2.61 13.25
C ARG A 83 -13.48 3.44 14.02
N ILE A 84 -13.00 4.52 13.40
CA ILE A 84 -12.03 5.46 13.97
C ILE A 84 -12.56 6.89 13.91
N ALA A 85 -12.05 7.75 14.80
CA ALA A 85 -12.41 9.17 14.79
C ALA A 85 -11.98 9.82 13.47
N GLU A 86 -12.86 10.65 12.91
CA GLU A 86 -12.66 11.32 11.62
C GLU A 86 -11.35 12.10 11.57
N ARG A 87 -11.10 12.94 12.58
CA ARG A 87 -9.89 13.77 12.64
C ARG A 87 -8.63 12.89 12.60
N THR A 88 -8.62 11.80 13.36
CA THR A 88 -7.51 10.84 13.36
C THR A 88 -7.33 10.22 11.98
N ARG A 89 -8.40 9.76 11.34
CA ARG A 89 -8.32 9.20 9.98
C ARG A 89 -7.75 10.21 8.98
N THR A 90 -8.23 11.44 9.01
CA THR A 90 -7.78 12.51 8.12
C THR A 90 -6.29 12.81 8.30
N VAL A 91 -5.82 12.92 9.55
CA VAL A 91 -4.39 13.15 9.83
C VAL A 91 -3.54 11.99 9.35
N LEU A 92 -3.92 10.75 9.67
CA LEU A 92 -3.17 9.57 9.25
C LEU A 92 -3.13 9.44 7.72
N LEU A 93 -4.25 9.62 7.02
CA LEU A 93 -4.24 9.60 5.55
C LEU A 93 -3.42 10.75 4.95
N GLY A 94 -3.44 11.93 5.56
CA GLY A 94 -2.61 13.07 5.12
C GLY A 94 -1.12 12.80 5.28
N VAL A 95 -0.69 12.26 6.43
CA VAL A 95 0.70 11.83 6.65
C VAL A 95 1.09 10.74 5.67
N PHE A 96 0.23 9.74 5.48
CA PHE A 96 0.50 8.66 4.52
C PHE A 96 0.67 9.20 3.09
N ALA A 97 -0.21 10.11 2.65
CA ALA A 97 -0.11 10.72 1.32
C ALA A 97 1.18 11.53 1.15
N ALA A 98 1.59 12.29 2.16
CA ALA A 98 2.84 13.05 2.13
C ALA A 98 4.06 12.11 2.05
N ASP A 99 4.07 11.06 2.86
CA ASP A 99 5.11 10.03 2.86
C ASP A 99 5.22 9.35 1.49
N CYS A 100 4.10 8.93 0.88
CA CYS A 100 4.07 8.36 -0.46
C CYS A 100 4.73 9.29 -1.51
N VAL A 101 4.49 10.60 -1.43
CA VAL A 101 5.08 11.58 -2.35
C VAL A 101 6.58 11.71 -2.13
N VAL A 102 7.02 11.78 -0.87
CA VAL A 102 8.44 11.87 -0.52
C VAL A 102 9.21 10.62 -0.96
N GLU A 103 8.64 9.45 -0.71
CA GLU A 103 9.22 8.15 -1.10
C GLU A 103 9.41 8.05 -2.61
N VAL A 104 8.32 8.21 -3.37
CA VAL A 104 8.37 8.12 -4.83
C VAL A 104 9.22 9.24 -5.42
N GLY A 105 9.13 10.46 -4.87
CA GLY A 105 9.92 11.62 -5.29
C GLY A 105 11.42 11.40 -5.10
N GLY A 106 11.85 10.94 -3.92
CA GLY A 106 13.27 10.67 -3.63
C GLY A 106 13.84 9.54 -4.50
N ILE A 107 13.05 8.50 -4.75
CA ILE A 107 13.43 7.42 -5.67
C ILE A 107 13.59 7.93 -7.11
N THR A 108 12.61 8.70 -7.56
CA THR A 108 12.58 9.28 -8.91
C THR A 108 13.78 10.19 -9.11
N LEU A 109 13.99 11.14 -8.19
CA LEU A 109 15.12 12.05 -8.18
C LEU A 109 16.45 11.31 -8.33
N GLN A 110 16.65 10.24 -7.56
CA GLN A 110 17.93 9.52 -7.56
C GLN A 110 18.17 8.74 -8.85
N VAL A 111 17.13 8.14 -9.43
CA VAL A 111 17.25 7.48 -10.74
C VAL A 111 17.58 8.48 -11.84
N TRP A 112 16.97 9.67 -11.84
CA TRP A 112 17.31 10.75 -12.80
C TRP A 112 18.75 11.25 -12.61
N ARG A 113 19.28 11.22 -11.38
CA ARG A 113 20.69 11.47 -11.08
C ARG A 113 21.62 10.29 -11.41
N ARG A 114 21.08 9.18 -11.93
CA ARG A 114 21.81 7.95 -12.28
C ARG A 114 22.51 7.30 -11.07
N VAL A 115 21.98 7.47 -9.86
CA VAL A 115 22.53 6.87 -8.62
C VAL A 115 21.48 6.07 -7.84
N PRO A 116 21.89 5.15 -6.94
CA PRO A 116 20.93 4.36 -6.17
C PRO A 116 20.16 5.22 -5.16
N SER A 117 18.86 4.95 -5.01
CA SER A 117 17.99 5.70 -4.07
C SER A 117 18.10 5.25 -2.62
N HIS A 118 18.14 3.94 -2.39
CA HIS A 118 18.20 3.34 -1.06
C HIS A 118 19.59 2.81 -0.79
N LEU A 119 20.02 2.94 0.47
CA LEU A 119 21.30 2.47 0.99
C LEU A 119 22.52 3.16 0.33
N ASN A 120 22.30 4.28 -0.35
CA ASN A 120 23.36 5.05 -0.97
C ASN A 120 23.92 6.07 0.02
N THR A 121 25.15 5.84 0.48
CA THR A 121 25.86 6.75 1.40
C THR A 121 27.18 7.23 0.81
N GLN A 122 27.29 7.26 -0.52
CA GLN A 122 28.51 7.65 -1.22
C GLN A 122 28.78 9.16 -1.13
N THR A 123 27.73 9.97 -0.99
CA THR A 123 27.83 11.43 -0.79
C THR A 123 26.92 11.89 0.35
N PRO A 124 27.13 13.09 0.93
CA PRO A 124 26.23 13.63 1.94
C PRO A 124 24.78 13.78 1.45
N PHE A 125 24.60 14.19 0.19
CA PHE A 125 23.27 14.33 -0.40
C PHE A 125 22.59 12.97 -0.60
N ASP A 126 23.31 11.97 -1.10
CA ASP A 126 22.76 10.62 -1.27
C ASP A 126 22.36 10.00 0.07
N THR A 127 23.20 10.23 1.09
CA THR A 127 22.93 9.81 2.46
C THR A 127 21.65 10.47 2.97
N ALA A 128 21.49 11.78 2.77
CA ALA A 128 20.29 12.50 3.19
C ALA A 128 19.03 11.90 2.53
N VAL A 129 19.03 11.69 1.21
CA VAL A 129 17.89 11.07 0.51
C VAL A 129 17.64 9.65 1.03
N SER A 130 18.67 8.81 1.13
CA SER A 130 18.52 7.43 1.60
C SER A 130 18.01 7.37 3.04
N MET A 131 18.41 8.31 3.91
CA MET A 131 17.92 8.40 5.28
C MET A 131 16.47 8.88 5.33
N THR A 132 16.07 9.83 4.47
CA THR A 132 14.67 10.25 4.35
C THR A 132 13.76 9.08 3.98
N LEU A 133 14.15 8.26 3.00
CA LEU A 133 13.39 7.06 2.60
C LEU A 133 13.36 6.00 3.73
N ALA A 134 14.45 5.85 4.49
CA ALA A 134 14.45 4.94 5.64
C ALA A 134 13.51 5.41 6.77
N VAL A 135 13.48 6.73 7.03
CA VAL A 135 12.58 7.34 8.01
C VAL A 135 11.13 7.24 7.56
N GLY A 136 10.84 7.48 6.27
CA GLY A 136 9.51 7.32 5.70
C GLY A 136 8.98 5.90 5.87
N GLY A 137 9.80 4.90 5.53
CA GLY A 137 9.51 3.50 5.86
C GLY A 137 9.16 3.26 7.35
N GLY A 138 9.84 3.92 8.28
CA GLY A 138 9.52 3.88 9.71
C GLY A 138 8.16 4.53 10.05
N VAL A 139 7.83 5.65 9.43
CA VAL A 139 6.52 6.31 9.55
C VAL A 139 5.41 5.39 9.06
N LEU A 140 5.60 4.73 7.91
CA LEU A 140 4.64 3.76 7.36
C LEU A 140 4.40 2.59 8.32
N VAL A 141 5.46 2.05 8.94
CA VAL A 141 5.34 0.98 9.94
C VAL A 141 4.39 1.39 11.07
N VAL A 142 4.61 2.57 11.66
CA VAL A 142 3.79 3.05 12.78
C VAL A 142 2.35 3.29 12.33
N LEU A 143 2.17 4.04 11.24
CA LEU A 143 0.87 4.47 10.75
C LEU A 143 -0.03 3.29 10.34
N LEU A 144 0.53 2.33 9.60
CA LEU A 144 -0.21 1.16 9.14
C LEU A 144 -0.46 0.17 10.27
N THR A 145 0.40 0.14 11.30
CA THR A 145 0.13 -0.58 12.55
C THR A 145 -1.07 0.02 13.27
N VAL A 146 -1.21 1.35 13.32
CA VAL A 146 -2.39 2.01 13.93
C VAL A 146 -3.68 1.58 13.22
N PHE A 147 -3.72 1.60 11.89
CA PHE A 147 -4.91 1.12 11.14
C PHE A 147 -5.16 -0.37 11.35
N THR A 148 -4.11 -1.19 11.38
CA THR A 148 -4.22 -2.62 11.67
C THR A 148 -4.85 -2.84 13.03
N VAL A 149 -4.32 -2.24 14.10
CA VAL A 149 -4.85 -2.34 15.46
C VAL A 149 -6.30 -1.86 15.52
N ALA A 150 -6.63 -0.74 14.85
CA ALA A 150 -8.01 -0.25 14.78
C ALA A 150 -8.97 -1.28 14.15
N SER A 151 -8.53 -2.00 13.11
CA SER A 151 -9.32 -3.06 12.46
C SER A 151 -9.61 -4.27 13.36
N PHE A 152 -8.73 -4.56 14.32
CA PHE A 152 -8.92 -5.64 15.28
C PHE A 152 -9.73 -5.20 16.51
N ARG A 153 -9.53 -3.97 17.01
CA ARG A 153 -10.25 -3.42 18.17
C ARG A 153 -11.75 -3.33 17.97
N ARG A 154 -12.20 -2.93 16.78
CA ARG A 154 -13.62 -2.87 16.43
C ARG A 154 -13.83 -3.54 15.08
N ALA A 155 -14.82 -4.42 14.98
CA ALA A 155 -15.13 -5.10 13.73
C ALA A 155 -15.36 -4.06 12.60
N PRO A 156 -14.63 -4.15 11.48
CA PRO A 156 -14.86 -3.30 10.33
C PRO A 156 -16.30 -3.44 9.82
N ALA A 157 -16.88 -2.33 9.39
CA ALA A 157 -18.22 -2.33 8.78
C ALA A 157 -18.19 -2.92 7.37
N GLY A 158 -19.36 -3.05 6.75
CA GLY A 158 -19.49 -3.43 5.34
C GLY A 158 -20.16 -4.79 5.13
N PRO A 159 -20.13 -5.29 3.87
CA PRO A 159 -20.83 -6.52 3.50
C PRO A 159 -20.24 -7.78 4.14
N ALA A 160 -20.96 -8.90 4.03
CA ALA A 160 -20.52 -10.20 4.51
C ALA A 160 -19.09 -10.55 4.02
N GLY A 161 -18.19 -10.82 4.96
CA GLY A 161 -16.77 -11.12 4.69
C GLY A 161 -15.83 -9.91 4.73
N MET A 162 -16.34 -8.67 4.69
CA MET A 162 -15.50 -7.46 4.68
C MET A 162 -14.60 -7.35 5.91
N ALA A 163 -15.14 -7.63 7.11
CA ALA A 163 -14.36 -7.59 8.35
C ALA A 163 -13.15 -8.53 8.32
N LEU A 164 -13.31 -9.75 7.78
CA LEU A 164 -12.22 -10.71 7.62
C LEU A 164 -11.21 -10.19 6.58
N ALA A 165 -11.70 -9.75 5.42
CA ALA A 165 -10.87 -9.24 4.33
C ALA A 165 -9.99 -8.06 4.77
N VAL A 166 -10.56 -7.08 5.48
CA VAL A 166 -9.83 -5.90 5.98
C VAL A 166 -8.78 -6.31 7.01
N ARG A 167 -9.15 -7.13 8.00
CA ARG A 167 -8.21 -7.60 9.04
C ARG A 167 -7.05 -8.39 8.46
N SER A 168 -7.34 -9.36 7.60
CA SER A 168 -6.32 -10.17 6.94
C SER A 168 -5.46 -9.35 6.00
N GLY A 169 -6.05 -8.42 5.24
CA GLY A 169 -5.32 -7.51 4.37
C GLY A 169 -4.32 -6.63 5.13
N PHE A 170 -4.74 -6.03 6.26
CA PHE A 170 -3.84 -5.27 7.13
C PHE A 170 -2.78 -6.14 7.81
N ALA A 171 -3.16 -7.34 8.30
CA ALA A 171 -2.19 -8.26 8.91
C ALA A 171 -1.10 -8.70 7.93
N ILE A 172 -1.47 -9.02 6.68
CA ILE A 172 -0.51 -9.37 5.62
C ILE A 172 0.31 -8.14 5.20
N LEU A 173 -0.29 -6.95 5.18
CA LEU A 173 0.46 -5.71 4.94
C LEU A 173 1.58 -5.53 5.99
N LEU A 174 1.37 -5.90 7.26
CA LEU A 174 2.45 -5.88 8.25
C LEU A 174 3.61 -6.83 7.92
N VAL A 175 3.36 -7.95 7.22
CA VAL A 175 4.43 -8.82 6.70
C VAL A 175 5.27 -8.10 5.64
N ALA A 176 4.63 -7.30 4.79
CA ALA A 176 5.34 -6.43 3.85
C ALA A 176 6.23 -5.42 4.59
N LEU A 177 5.70 -4.76 5.62
CA LEU A 177 6.46 -3.77 6.39
C LEU A 177 7.62 -4.40 7.15
N ALA A 178 7.42 -5.57 7.76
CA ALA A 178 8.48 -6.31 8.45
C ALA A 178 9.59 -6.76 7.49
N SER A 179 9.23 -7.29 6.31
CA SER A 179 10.22 -7.67 5.30
C SER A 179 10.98 -6.46 4.74
N GLY A 180 10.31 -5.32 4.54
CA GLY A 180 10.94 -4.06 4.16
C GLY A 180 11.91 -3.55 5.23
N ALA A 181 11.52 -3.56 6.50
CA ALA A 181 12.40 -3.20 7.61
C ALA A 181 13.62 -4.12 7.70
N ALA A 182 13.45 -5.43 7.48
CA ALA A 182 14.57 -6.38 7.43
C ALA A 182 15.52 -6.11 6.26
N MET A 183 15.00 -5.77 5.08
CA MET A 183 15.80 -5.36 3.91
C MET A 183 16.66 -4.12 4.22
N ILE A 184 16.07 -3.10 4.86
CA ILE A 184 16.79 -1.88 5.26
C ILE A 184 17.83 -2.20 6.35
N ALA A 185 17.46 -2.94 7.40
CA ALA A 185 18.37 -3.29 8.49
C ALA A 185 19.62 -4.03 7.99
N ARG A 186 19.44 -5.02 7.11
CA ARG A 186 20.55 -5.74 6.47
C ARG A 186 21.40 -4.81 5.61
N GLY A 187 20.77 -3.97 4.81
CA GLY A 187 21.46 -2.99 3.97
C GLY A 187 22.31 -2.01 4.79
N VAL A 188 21.75 -1.47 5.87
CA VAL A 188 22.44 -0.55 6.78
C VAL A 188 23.64 -1.21 7.44
N LEU A 189 23.53 -2.47 7.87
CA LEU A 189 24.66 -3.22 8.42
C LEU A 189 25.81 -3.33 7.40
N LEU A 190 25.49 -3.66 6.14
CA LEU A 190 26.49 -3.77 5.08
C LEU A 190 27.13 -2.42 4.78
N THR A 191 26.34 -1.35 4.65
CA THR A 191 26.85 0.01 4.45
C THR A 191 27.79 0.44 5.59
N ARG A 192 27.39 0.23 6.85
CA ARG A 192 28.19 0.61 8.02
C ARG A 192 29.48 -0.19 8.19
N THR A 193 29.55 -1.39 7.61
CA THR A 193 30.74 -2.24 7.62
C THR A 193 31.60 -2.09 6.37
N GLY A 194 31.35 -1.07 5.53
CA GLY A 194 32.15 -0.78 4.34
C GLY A 194 31.75 -1.53 3.07
N HIS A 195 30.67 -2.32 3.10
CA HIS A 195 30.23 -3.17 1.99
C HIS A 195 29.14 -2.50 1.13
N GLN A 196 29.39 -1.29 0.63
CA GLN A 196 28.40 -0.46 -0.08
C GLN A 196 27.76 -1.17 -1.28
N GLN A 197 28.56 -1.82 -2.13
CA GLN A 197 28.03 -2.55 -3.29
C GLN A 197 27.16 -3.74 -2.87
N ALA A 198 27.56 -4.48 -1.83
CA ALA A 198 26.74 -5.59 -1.33
C ALA A 198 25.39 -5.09 -0.75
N ALA A 199 25.38 -3.92 -0.11
CA ALA A 199 24.16 -3.32 0.43
C ALA A 199 23.10 -3.11 -0.67
N TYR A 200 23.51 -2.65 -1.85
CA TYR A 200 22.63 -2.43 -2.99
C TYR A 200 21.89 -3.70 -3.48
N HIS A 201 22.52 -4.86 -3.37
CA HIS A 201 21.94 -6.14 -3.80
C HIS A 201 21.29 -6.92 -2.66
N SER A 202 21.55 -6.54 -1.41
CA SER A 202 21.15 -7.27 -0.20
C SER A 202 19.63 -7.46 -0.05
N THR A 203 18.85 -6.62 -0.73
CA THR A 203 17.39 -6.61 -0.64
C THR A 203 16.71 -7.62 -1.56
N ALA A 204 17.41 -8.11 -2.60
CA ALA A 204 16.82 -8.91 -3.67
C ALA A 204 16.03 -10.15 -3.19
N PRO A 205 16.51 -10.95 -2.22
CA PRO A 205 15.81 -12.17 -1.81
C PRO A 205 14.43 -11.93 -1.21
N LEU A 206 14.20 -10.78 -0.58
CA LEU A 206 12.93 -10.47 0.11
C LEU A 206 11.95 -9.66 -0.75
N LYS A 207 12.35 -9.21 -1.94
CA LYS A 207 11.48 -8.43 -2.84
C LYS A 207 10.18 -9.16 -3.21
N PRO A 208 10.17 -10.47 -3.54
CA PRO A 208 8.93 -11.18 -3.84
C PRO A 208 7.97 -11.22 -2.65
N LEU A 209 8.47 -11.58 -1.46
CA LEU A 209 7.68 -11.59 -0.23
C LEU A 209 7.07 -10.21 0.06
N HIS A 210 7.91 -9.18 -0.02
CA HIS A 210 7.49 -7.80 0.21
C HIS A 210 6.39 -7.39 -0.78
N GLY A 211 6.62 -7.56 -2.09
CA GLY A 211 5.70 -7.17 -3.15
C GLY A 211 4.34 -7.87 -3.08
N VAL A 212 4.32 -9.19 -2.90
CA VAL A 212 3.06 -9.96 -2.79
C VAL A 212 2.27 -9.53 -1.55
N SER A 213 2.94 -9.30 -0.43
CA SER A 213 2.29 -8.94 0.83
C SER A 213 1.67 -7.54 0.81
N LEU A 214 2.26 -6.58 0.08
CA LEU A 214 1.77 -5.19 0.02
C LEU A 214 0.31 -5.08 -0.45
N HIS A 215 -0.09 -5.88 -1.43
CA HIS A 215 -1.35 -5.68 -2.14
C HIS A 215 -2.56 -6.39 -1.50
N ALA A 216 -2.34 -7.21 -0.47
CA ALA A 216 -3.42 -7.95 0.20
C ALA A 216 -4.51 -7.02 0.75
N VAL A 217 -4.10 -5.84 1.25
CA VAL A 217 -4.98 -4.81 1.79
C VAL A 217 -5.93 -4.21 0.75
N LEU A 218 -5.59 -4.29 -0.54
CA LEU A 218 -6.46 -3.90 -1.64
C LEU A 218 -7.28 -5.10 -2.14
N VAL A 219 -6.60 -6.22 -2.45
CA VAL A 219 -7.18 -7.36 -3.16
C VAL A 219 -8.32 -8.01 -2.35
N LEU A 220 -8.10 -8.26 -1.05
CA LEU A 220 -9.09 -8.98 -0.24
C LEU A 220 -10.37 -8.13 -0.02
N PRO A 221 -10.29 -6.85 0.38
CA PRO A 221 -11.50 -6.01 0.48
C PRO A 221 -12.19 -5.81 -0.86
N ALA A 222 -11.44 -5.66 -1.96
CA ALA A 222 -12.02 -5.55 -3.30
C ALA A 222 -12.84 -6.79 -3.66
N LEU A 223 -12.33 -7.99 -3.39
CA LEU A 223 -13.07 -9.24 -3.56
C LEU A 223 -14.36 -9.26 -2.73
N ALA A 224 -14.29 -8.93 -1.44
CA ALA A 224 -15.47 -8.87 -0.58
C ALA A 224 -16.53 -7.88 -1.10
N ARG A 225 -16.09 -6.74 -1.64
CA ARG A 225 -16.96 -5.73 -2.24
C ARG A 225 -17.58 -6.18 -3.58
N LEU A 226 -16.85 -6.95 -4.37
CA LEU A 226 -17.37 -7.53 -5.62
C LEU A 226 -18.39 -8.63 -5.32
N LEU A 227 -18.07 -9.55 -4.42
CA LEU A 227 -18.98 -10.61 -3.97
C LEU A 227 -20.28 -10.05 -3.38
N SER A 228 -20.23 -8.86 -2.77
CA SER A 228 -21.44 -8.21 -2.24
C SER A 228 -22.47 -7.83 -3.31
N ARG A 229 -22.07 -7.78 -4.59
CA ARG A 229 -22.94 -7.49 -5.74
C ARG A 229 -23.56 -8.74 -6.37
N THR A 230 -23.23 -9.93 -5.87
CA THR A 230 -23.76 -11.21 -6.38
C THR A 230 -25.06 -11.59 -5.68
N ALA A 231 -25.80 -12.56 -6.24
CA ALA A 231 -26.97 -13.18 -5.61
C ALA A 231 -26.62 -14.28 -4.58
N TRP A 232 -25.33 -14.55 -4.34
CA TRP A 232 -24.90 -15.63 -3.45
C TRP A 232 -25.37 -15.41 -2.01
N SER A 233 -25.61 -16.48 -1.26
CA SER A 233 -25.91 -16.36 0.18
C SER A 233 -24.76 -15.73 0.95
N GLU A 234 -25.04 -15.06 2.08
CA GLU A 234 -23.98 -14.48 2.92
C GLU A 234 -22.93 -15.52 3.34
N ARG A 235 -23.38 -16.75 3.65
CA ARG A 235 -22.49 -17.86 4.02
C ARG A 235 -21.53 -18.21 2.88
N ALA A 236 -22.01 -18.26 1.64
CA ALA A 236 -21.16 -18.51 0.48
C ALA A 236 -20.13 -17.38 0.27
N ARG A 237 -20.54 -16.11 0.38
CA ARG A 237 -19.63 -14.95 0.27
C ARG A 237 -18.54 -14.98 1.35
N ARG A 238 -18.90 -15.26 2.61
CA ARG A 238 -17.93 -15.38 3.72
C ARG A 238 -16.93 -16.51 3.48
N ARG A 239 -17.40 -17.68 3.00
CA ARG A 239 -16.53 -18.81 2.67
C ARG A 239 -15.58 -18.49 1.52
N ALA A 240 -16.06 -17.81 0.48
CA ALA A 240 -15.21 -17.37 -0.63
C ALA A 240 -14.11 -16.41 -0.19
N VAL A 241 -14.43 -15.43 0.67
CA VAL A 241 -13.42 -14.53 1.26
C VAL A 241 -12.43 -15.30 2.14
N ALA A 242 -12.90 -16.23 2.97
CA ALA A 242 -12.01 -17.04 3.80
C ALA A 242 -11.05 -17.92 2.97
N ALA A 243 -11.55 -18.53 1.89
CA ALA A 243 -10.74 -19.30 0.95
C ALA A 243 -9.70 -18.39 0.26
N ALA A 244 -10.08 -17.20 -0.16
CA ALA A 244 -9.16 -16.23 -0.74
C ALA A 244 -8.09 -15.77 0.25
N VAL A 245 -8.43 -15.56 1.53
CA VAL A 245 -7.45 -15.28 2.60
C VAL A 245 -6.47 -16.44 2.76
N GLY A 246 -6.96 -17.68 2.76
CA GLY A 246 -6.12 -18.88 2.83
C GLY A 246 -5.16 -18.97 1.65
N ALA A 247 -5.66 -18.80 0.43
CA ALA A 247 -4.85 -18.81 -0.79
C ALA A 247 -3.81 -17.68 -0.82
N TYR A 248 -4.19 -16.47 -0.40
CA TYR A 248 -3.27 -15.33 -0.33
C TYR A 248 -2.16 -15.56 0.72
N THR A 249 -2.53 -16.08 1.89
CA THR A 249 -1.57 -16.47 2.93
C THR A 249 -0.60 -17.53 2.43
N ALA A 250 -1.09 -18.54 1.69
CA ALA A 250 -0.24 -19.55 1.08
C ALA A 250 0.72 -18.95 0.04
N ALA A 251 0.26 -18.01 -0.79
CA ALA A 251 1.11 -17.30 -1.75
C ALA A 251 2.21 -16.47 -1.05
N VAL A 252 1.88 -15.79 0.05
CA VAL A 252 2.84 -15.04 0.87
C VAL A 252 3.86 -15.99 1.50
N ALA A 253 3.42 -17.12 2.06
CA ALA A 253 4.31 -18.13 2.62
C ALA A 253 5.26 -18.72 1.55
N ALA A 254 4.73 -19.06 0.37
CA ALA A 254 5.53 -19.53 -0.76
C ALA A 254 6.57 -18.49 -1.20
N ALA A 255 6.18 -17.21 -1.29
CA ALA A 255 7.11 -16.12 -1.61
C ALA A 255 8.20 -15.93 -0.53
N GLY A 256 7.89 -16.18 0.74
CA GLY A 256 8.85 -16.14 1.84
C GLY A 256 9.81 -17.34 1.87
N LEU A 257 9.35 -18.51 1.43
CA LEU A 257 10.15 -19.73 1.35
C LEU A 257 10.98 -19.80 0.06
N TRP A 258 10.62 -19.04 -0.98
CA TRP A 258 11.31 -19.03 -2.28
C TRP A 258 12.85 -18.94 -2.18
N PRO A 259 13.45 -18.06 -1.35
CA PRO A 259 14.90 -17.96 -1.25
C PRO A 259 15.60 -19.19 -0.66
N LEU A 260 14.85 -20.10 -0.03
CA LEU A 260 15.36 -21.34 0.55
C LEU A 260 15.38 -22.49 -0.46
N VAL A 261 14.51 -22.43 -1.47
CA VAL A 261 14.31 -23.53 -2.45
C VAL A 261 14.99 -23.23 -3.79
N GLY A 262 15.11 -21.95 -4.18
CA GLY A 262 15.74 -21.55 -5.45
C GLY A 262 17.26 -21.40 -5.40
N ARG A 263 17.97 -22.25 -4.63
CA ARG A 263 19.43 -22.31 -4.61
C ARG A 263 19.94 -23.43 -5.50
#